data_AF-A0A0E9XR27-F1
#
_entry.id   AF-A0A0E9XR27-F1
#
_cell.length_a   1.000
_cell.length_b   1.000
_cell.length_c   1.000
_cell.angle_alpha   90.00
_cell.angle_beta   90.00
_cell.angle_gamma   90.00
#
_symmetry.space_group_name_H-M   'P 1'
#
loop_
_entity.id
_entity.type
_entity.pdbx_description
1 polymer ?
#
loop_
_entity_poly.entity_id
_entity_poly.type
_entity_poly.pdbx_seq_one_letter_code
_entity_poly.pdbx_strand_id
1 'polypeptide(L)'
;MHGDSQYYIMFGPDICGYSTKKVHVIFNYKGKNHLIKKEIKCKDDEMTHLYTLILQPDQTYEVKIDNEKVESGSLEEDWDFLPSKTIKDPEAKKPEDWDDRAKIDDPEDSRPEDWDKPENIPDPDAKKPDDWDEEMDGEWEPPMIPNPEYKGEWRPKQIDNPNYKGVWVHPEIDNPEYTPDSSIYKFDSIGVLGLDLWQVKSGTIFDNFLITDDVKTAEEFGTETWGATKEPEKKMKEKQEEEERKQTEEEKSKKDEDDDDDDDEGEDEEEEEGEGEEEDTTEEPSPTEDEEDELSPKDVKDEL
;
A
#
# COMPACT_ATOMS: atom_id res chain seq x y z
N MET A 1 5.90 -32.16 -13.15
CA MET A 1 5.36 -31.25 -12.13
C MET A 1 5.82 -29.86 -12.52
N HIS A 2 4.90 -28.90 -12.60
CA HIS A 2 5.11 -27.51 -13.04
C HIS A 2 4.02 -26.62 -12.41
N GLY A 3 4.12 -25.29 -12.54
CA GLY A 3 3.27 -24.35 -11.80
C GLY A 3 1.76 -24.53 -12.00
N ASP A 4 1.35 -24.92 -13.19
CA ASP A 4 -0.08 -25.18 -13.49
C ASP A 4 -0.58 -26.58 -13.09
N SER A 5 0.26 -27.40 -12.46
CA SER A 5 -0.16 -28.73 -11.98
C SER A 5 -1.21 -28.56 -10.87
N GLN A 6 -2.30 -29.31 -10.94
CA GLN A 6 -3.31 -29.27 -9.89
C GLN A 6 -2.73 -29.76 -8.55
N TYR A 7 -2.94 -28.97 -7.50
CA TYR A 7 -2.56 -29.27 -6.13
C TYR A 7 -3.78 -29.10 -5.21
N TYR A 8 -3.76 -29.75 -4.04
CA TYR A 8 -4.82 -29.59 -3.04
C TYR A 8 -4.54 -28.41 -2.10
N ILE A 9 -3.28 -28.31 -1.64
CA ILE A 9 -2.84 -27.35 -0.65
C ILE A 9 -1.51 -26.77 -1.13
N MET A 10 -1.37 -25.45 -1.09
CA MET A 10 -0.09 -24.76 -1.21
C MET A 10 0.11 -23.95 0.06
N PHE A 11 1.19 -24.26 0.78
CA PHE A 11 1.52 -23.65 2.06
C PHE A 11 3.01 -23.36 2.15
N GLY A 12 3.37 -22.14 2.55
CA GLY A 12 4.76 -21.76 2.77
C GLY A 12 5.01 -20.26 2.61
N PRO A 13 6.21 -19.79 3.00
CA PRO A 13 6.59 -18.40 2.84
C PRO A 13 6.81 -18.03 1.37
N ASP A 14 6.40 -16.82 0.99
CA ASP A 14 6.64 -16.20 -0.31
C ASP A 14 7.18 -14.79 -0.12
N ILE A 15 8.35 -14.57 -0.71
CA ILE A 15 9.10 -13.32 -0.64
C ILE A 15 9.43 -12.89 -2.06
N CYS A 16 8.80 -11.81 -2.51
CA CYS A 16 9.05 -11.17 -3.78
C CYS A 16 9.21 -9.65 -3.57
N GLY A 17 10.46 -9.21 -3.51
CA GLY A 17 10.83 -7.81 -3.27
C GLY A 17 10.39 -7.29 -1.90
N TYR A 18 10.12 -5.99 -1.83
CA TYR A 18 9.67 -5.34 -0.58
C TYR A 18 8.16 -5.43 -0.36
N SER A 19 7.38 -5.66 -1.42
CA SER A 19 5.92 -5.61 -1.39
C SER A 19 5.28 -6.94 -0.97
N THR A 20 5.90 -8.07 -1.30
CA THR A 20 5.33 -9.39 -1.05
C THR A 20 6.20 -10.13 -0.04
N LYS A 21 5.72 -10.21 1.21
CA LYS A 21 6.33 -10.98 2.31
C LYS A 21 5.22 -11.64 3.11
N LYS A 22 4.68 -12.74 2.61
CA LYS A 22 3.53 -13.42 3.21
C LYS A 22 3.65 -14.92 3.17
N VAL A 23 2.94 -15.59 4.07
CA VAL A 23 2.76 -17.04 4.02
C VAL A 23 1.53 -17.32 3.16
N HIS A 24 1.70 -18.06 2.08
CA HIS A 24 0.58 -18.57 1.32
C HIS A 24 -0.10 -19.70 2.09
N VAL A 25 -1.42 -19.67 2.12
CA VAL A 25 -2.27 -20.78 2.54
C VAL A 25 -3.40 -20.87 1.52
N ILE A 26 -3.21 -21.71 0.51
CA ILE A 26 -4.11 -21.82 -0.63
C ILE A 26 -4.70 -23.23 -0.64
N PHE A 27 -6.02 -23.29 -0.73
CA PHE A 27 -6.75 -24.54 -0.85
C PHE A 27 -7.42 -24.62 -2.23
N ASN A 28 -7.32 -25.78 -2.87
CA ASN A 28 -8.11 -26.08 -4.04
C ASN A 28 -9.48 -26.61 -3.61
N TYR A 29 -10.53 -25.89 -4.01
CA TYR A 29 -11.92 -26.28 -3.76
C TYR A 29 -12.70 -26.17 -5.07
N LYS A 30 -13.40 -27.25 -5.44
CA LYS A 30 -14.18 -27.34 -6.70
C LYS A 30 -13.38 -26.93 -7.95
N GLY A 31 -12.09 -27.26 -7.99
CA GLY A 31 -11.20 -26.99 -9.14
C GLY A 31 -10.66 -25.56 -9.21
N LYS A 32 -10.94 -24.71 -8.22
CA LYS A 32 -10.40 -23.35 -8.11
C LYS A 32 -9.48 -23.24 -6.89
N ASN A 33 -8.38 -22.51 -7.05
CA ASN A 33 -7.46 -22.20 -5.96
C ASN A 33 -7.97 -20.95 -5.22
N HIS A 34 -8.21 -21.07 -3.92
CA HIS A 34 -8.67 -19.99 -3.06
C HIS A 34 -7.53 -19.57 -2.12
N LEU A 35 -7.17 -18.29 -2.16
CA LEU A 35 -6.19 -17.70 -1.27
C LEU A 35 -6.86 -17.30 0.04
N ILE A 36 -6.10 -17.40 1.13
CA ILE A 36 -6.50 -16.86 2.43
C ILE A 36 -6.69 -15.34 2.35
N LYS A 37 -7.75 -14.82 2.98
CA LYS A 37 -8.04 -13.38 3.05
C LYS A 37 -7.10 -12.64 4.00
N LYS A 38 -6.64 -13.33 5.05
CA LYS A 38 -5.75 -12.79 6.07
C LYS A 38 -4.31 -12.75 5.56
N GLU A 39 -3.63 -11.66 5.86
CA GLU A 39 -2.21 -11.52 5.56
C GLU A 39 -1.36 -12.04 6.72
N ILE A 40 -0.72 -13.20 6.50
CA ILE A 40 0.20 -13.80 7.45
C ILE A 40 1.62 -13.39 7.06
N LYS A 41 2.33 -12.66 7.91
CA LYS A 41 3.72 -12.25 7.64
C LYS A 41 4.65 -13.45 7.74
N CYS A 42 5.48 -13.65 6.71
CA CYS A 42 6.57 -14.62 6.77
C CYS A 42 7.81 -14.00 7.43
N LYS A 43 8.73 -14.85 7.81
CA LYS A 43 10.06 -14.46 8.29
C LYS A 43 10.97 -14.22 7.09
N ASP A 44 11.79 -13.17 7.16
CA ASP A 44 12.65 -12.69 6.07
C ASP A 44 14.11 -12.53 6.49
N ASP A 45 14.49 -13.07 7.65
CA ASP A 45 15.88 -13.19 8.06
C ASP A 45 16.53 -14.44 7.46
N GLU A 46 17.83 -14.65 7.73
CA GLU A 46 18.60 -15.76 7.15
C GLU A 46 18.68 -16.99 8.08
N MET A 47 17.89 -17.01 9.16
CA MET A 47 17.83 -18.12 10.11
C MET A 47 16.85 -19.18 9.63
N THR A 48 16.97 -20.38 10.18
CA THR A 48 15.99 -21.44 9.93
C THR A 48 14.69 -21.11 10.66
N HIS A 49 13.57 -21.20 9.94
CA HIS A 49 12.21 -21.04 10.50
C HIS A 49 11.34 -22.26 10.22
N LEU A 50 10.48 -22.59 11.18
CA LEU A 50 9.56 -23.71 11.09
C LEU A 50 8.15 -23.22 10.73
N TYR A 51 7.58 -23.73 9.63
CA TYR A 51 6.20 -23.42 9.23
C TYR A 51 5.31 -24.64 9.41
N THR A 52 4.22 -24.51 10.16
CA THR A 52 3.25 -25.60 10.39
C THR A 52 1.85 -25.14 10.04
N LEU A 53 1.15 -25.93 9.21
CA LEU A 53 -0.27 -25.77 8.92
C LEU A 53 -1.03 -26.95 9.55
N ILE A 54 -2.02 -26.63 10.37
CA ILE A 54 -2.93 -27.59 10.99
C ILE A 54 -4.31 -27.36 10.41
N LEU A 55 -4.92 -28.42 9.90
CA LEU A 55 -6.27 -28.40 9.35
C LEU A 55 -7.12 -29.44 10.09
N GLN A 56 -8.20 -28.99 10.71
CA GLN A 56 -9.04 -29.84 11.55
C GLN A 56 -10.36 -30.24 10.86
N PRO A 57 -10.95 -31.40 11.23
CA PRO A 57 -12.23 -31.85 10.69
C PRO A 57 -13.44 -30.97 11.02
N ASP A 58 -13.31 -30.08 12.00
CA ASP A 58 -14.33 -29.08 12.36
C ASP A 58 -14.30 -27.84 11.45
N GLN A 59 -13.53 -27.89 10.36
CA GLN A 59 -13.33 -26.79 9.41
C GLN A 59 -12.57 -25.59 10.01
N THR A 60 -11.78 -25.83 11.05
CA THR A 60 -10.82 -24.84 11.57
C THR A 60 -9.43 -25.11 11.04
N TYR A 61 -8.63 -24.05 10.99
CA TYR A 61 -7.21 -24.12 10.67
C TYR A 61 -6.40 -23.34 11.69
N GLU A 62 -5.15 -23.72 11.83
CA GLU A 62 -4.15 -23.00 12.61
C GLU A 62 -2.84 -22.97 11.83
N VAL A 63 -2.21 -21.80 11.79
CA VAL A 63 -0.85 -21.62 11.25
C VAL A 63 0.06 -21.29 12.42
N LYS A 64 1.13 -22.07 12.54
CA LYS A 64 2.23 -21.80 13.47
C LYS A 64 3.50 -21.46 12.68
N ILE A 65 4.24 -20.49 13.21
CA ILE A 65 5.60 -20.18 12.78
C ILE A 65 6.48 -20.36 14.02
N ASP A 66 7.57 -21.12 13.92
CA ASP A 66 8.52 -21.31 15.01
C ASP A 66 7.88 -21.95 16.26
N ASN A 67 6.92 -22.87 16.05
CA ASN A 67 6.02 -23.47 17.05
C ASN A 67 5.10 -22.49 17.80
N GLU A 68 5.08 -21.21 17.41
CA GLU A 68 4.17 -20.21 17.93
C GLU A 68 2.96 -20.03 17.02
N LYS A 69 1.76 -19.97 17.60
CA LYS A 69 0.54 -19.72 16.85
C LYS A 69 0.52 -18.27 16.34
N VAL A 70 0.53 -18.11 15.02
CA VAL A 70 0.46 -16.79 14.37
C VAL A 70 -0.93 -16.48 13.84
N GLU A 71 -1.69 -17.49 13.42
CA GLU A 71 -3.02 -17.31 12.85
C GLU A 71 -3.91 -18.52 13.15
N SER A 72 -5.20 -18.29 13.34
CA SER A 72 -6.21 -19.35 13.50
C SER A 72 -7.59 -18.84 13.13
N GLY A 73 -8.42 -19.71 12.57
CA GLY A 73 -9.79 -19.35 12.20
C GLY A 73 -10.57 -20.50 11.60
N SER A 74 -11.65 -20.16 10.89
CA SER A 74 -12.48 -21.10 10.18
C SER A 74 -12.27 -20.99 8.66
N LEU A 75 -12.39 -22.11 7.96
CA LEU A 75 -12.25 -22.18 6.51
C LEU A 75 -13.31 -21.35 5.78
N GLU A 76 -14.55 -21.33 6.28
CA GLU A 76 -15.66 -20.60 5.66
C GLU A 76 -15.51 -19.07 5.74
N GLU A 77 -14.88 -18.56 6.80
CA GLU A 77 -14.75 -17.11 7.02
C GLU A 77 -13.51 -16.56 6.29
N ASP A 78 -12.39 -17.28 6.43
CA ASP A 78 -11.08 -16.80 6.01
C ASP A 78 -10.73 -17.09 4.53
N TRP A 79 -11.60 -17.83 3.81
CA TRP A 79 -11.52 -18.04 2.37
C TRP A 79 -12.88 -17.83 1.69
N ASP A 80 -12.86 -17.52 0.39
CA ASP A 80 -14.07 -17.39 -0.43
C ASP A 80 -14.46 -18.71 -1.12
N PHE A 81 -14.67 -19.78 -0.34
CA PHE A 81 -15.09 -21.08 -0.89
C PHE A 81 -16.54 -21.09 -1.37
N LEU A 82 -17.41 -20.44 -0.59
CA LEU A 82 -18.85 -20.41 -0.79
C LEU A 82 -19.31 -18.97 -1.09
N PRO A 83 -20.44 -18.80 -1.79
CA PRO A 83 -21.07 -17.49 -1.94
C PRO A 83 -21.33 -16.83 -0.57
N SER A 84 -21.40 -15.50 -0.53
CA SER A 84 -21.72 -14.77 0.70
C SER A 84 -23.05 -15.24 1.28
N LYS A 85 -23.12 -15.37 2.62
CA LYS A 85 -24.33 -15.83 3.34
C LYS A 85 -25.51 -14.89 3.13
N THR A 86 -25.24 -13.59 2.99
CA THR A 86 -26.22 -12.55 2.75
C THR A 86 -25.94 -11.83 1.42
N ILE A 87 -27.01 -11.42 0.74
CA ILE A 87 -26.97 -10.55 -0.44
C ILE A 87 -27.87 -9.35 -0.20
N LYS A 88 -27.58 -8.23 -0.86
CA LYS A 88 -28.49 -7.08 -0.90
C LYS A 88 -29.76 -7.49 -1.64
N ASP A 89 -30.92 -7.26 -1.03
CA ASP A 89 -32.23 -7.56 -1.61
C ASP A 89 -32.44 -6.92 -3.00
N PRO A 90 -32.38 -7.68 -4.10
CA PRO A 90 -32.51 -7.09 -5.44
C PRO A 90 -33.86 -6.39 -5.69
N GLU A 91 -34.89 -6.68 -4.88
CA GLU A 91 -36.20 -6.05 -4.97
C GLU A 91 -36.32 -4.77 -4.13
N ALA A 92 -35.45 -4.58 -3.15
CA ALA A 92 -35.48 -3.40 -2.29
C ALA A 92 -34.92 -2.18 -3.02
N LYS A 93 -35.72 -1.11 -3.06
CA LYS A 93 -35.30 0.20 -3.53
C LYS A 93 -35.47 1.21 -2.41
N LYS A 94 -34.61 2.23 -2.39
CA LYS A 94 -34.79 3.37 -1.49
C LYS A 94 -36.19 3.95 -1.73
N PRO A 95 -37.06 4.03 -0.71
CA PRO A 95 -38.37 4.65 -0.87
C PRO A 95 -38.23 6.11 -1.30
N GLU A 96 -39.08 6.58 -2.21
CA GLU A 96 -39.06 7.99 -2.66
C GLU A 96 -39.36 8.97 -1.51
N ASP A 97 -40.09 8.52 -0.48
CA ASP A 97 -40.42 9.25 0.75
C ASP A 97 -39.33 9.14 1.84
N TRP A 98 -38.15 8.59 1.52
CA TRP A 98 -37.05 8.46 2.46
C TRP A 98 -36.06 9.62 2.35
N ASP A 99 -36.19 10.59 3.27
CA ASP A 99 -35.24 11.70 3.36
C ASP A 99 -34.04 11.31 4.24
N ASP A 100 -32.88 11.18 3.58
CA ASP A 100 -31.57 10.92 4.18
C ASP A 100 -30.77 12.20 4.43
N ARG A 101 -31.34 13.38 4.13
CA ARG A 101 -30.71 14.66 4.44
C ARG A 101 -30.99 14.99 5.90
N ALA A 102 -29.95 14.91 6.73
CA ALA A 102 -30.04 15.30 8.14
C ALA A 102 -30.37 16.80 8.29
N LYS A 103 -29.93 17.64 7.34
CA LYS A 103 -30.20 19.07 7.31
C LYS A 103 -30.84 19.47 6.00
N ILE A 104 -31.83 20.34 6.07
CA ILE A 104 -32.49 20.96 4.93
C ILE A 104 -32.39 22.48 5.04
N ASP A 105 -32.50 23.14 3.90
CA ASP A 105 -32.57 24.58 3.84
C ASP A 105 -33.87 25.05 4.49
N ASP A 106 -33.78 26.07 5.35
CA ASP A 106 -34.91 26.65 6.05
C ASP A 106 -35.88 27.30 5.05
N PRO A 107 -37.10 26.76 4.89
CA PRO A 107 -38.07 27.30 3.95
C PRO A 107 -38.63 28.66 4.39
N GLU A 108 -38.45 29.05 5.66
CA GLU A 108 -38.86 30.35 6.18
C GLU A 108 -37.74 31.41 6.14
N ASP A 109 -36.48 30.99 5.91
CA ASP A 109 -35.37 31.91 5.72
C ASP A 109 -35.41 32.44 4.29
N SER A 110 -35.68 33.73 4.15
CA SER A 110 -35.73 34.41 2.86
C SER A 110 -34.53 35.35 2.74
N ARG A 111 -34.02 35.48 1.51
CA ARG A 111 -32.92 36.40 1.21
C ARG A 111 -33.29 37.81 1.68
N PRO A 112 -32.55 38.41 2.64
CA PRO A 112 -32.80 39.78 3.05
C PRO A 112 -32.56 40.74 1.88
N GLU A 113 -33.39 41.76 1.73
CA GLU A 113 -33.25 42.77 0.66
C GLU A 113 -31.90 43.51 0.70
N ASP A 114 -31.26 43.57 1.88
CA ASP A 114 -29.95 44.21 2.11
C ASP A 114 -28.74 43.26 1.90
N TRP A 115 -28.96 42.08 1.31
CA TRP A 115 -27.90 41.11 1.04
C TRP A 115 -27.27 41.28 -0.35
N ASP A 116 -28.03 41.75 -1.33
CA ASP A 116 -27.61 41.87 -2.73
C ASP A 116 -26.86 43.19 -2.97
N LYS A 117 -25.73 43.34 -2.27
CA LYS A 117 -24.85 44.48 -2.43
C LYS A 117 -23.84 44.19 -3.55
N PRO A 118 -23.46 45.18 -4.37
CA PRO A 118 -22.48 44.96 -5.42
C PRO A 118 -21.13 44.57 -4.81
N GLU A 119 -20.43 43.65 -5.46
CA GLU A 119 -19.11 43.15 -5.02
C GLU A 119 -18.06 44.27 -4.95
N ASN A 120 -18.19 45.26 -5.83
CA ASN A 120 -17.34 46.45 -5.84
C ASN A 120 -18.18 47.73 -5.76
N ILE A 121 -17.74 48.67 -4.93
CA ILE A 121 -18.31 50.02 -4.80
C ILE A 121 -17.24 51.04 -5.19
N PRO A 122 -17.62 52.20 -5.77
CA PRO A 122 -16.64 53.25 -6.03
C PRO A 122 -16.04 53.76 -4.71
N ASP A 123 -14.73 53.96 -4.67
CA ASP A 123 -14.00 54.38 -3.47
C ASP A 123 -14.50 55.77 -3.01
N PRO A 124 -15.14 55.87 -1.82
CA PRO A 124 -15.67 57.13 -1.32
C PRO A 124 -14.58 58.13 -0.90
N ASP A 125 -13.34 57.66 -0.68
CA ASP A 125 -12.20 58.50 -0.30
C ASP A 125 -11.33 58.90 -1.50
N ALA A 126 -11.59 58.34 -2.69
CA ALA A 126 -10.90 58.72 -3.91
C ALA A 126 -11.29 60.14 -4.32
N LYS A 127 -10.28 61.00 -4.45
CA LYS A 127 -10.43 62.36 -4.99
C LYS A 127 -9.86 62.41 -6.38
N LYS A 128 -10.59 63.09 -7.28
CA LYS A 128 -10.13 63.40 -8.62
C LYS A 128 -8.74 64.08 -8.55
N PRO A 129 -7.72 63.58 -9.27
CA PRO A 129 -6.41 64.23 -9.34
C PRO A 129 -6.53 65.66 -9.89
N ASP A 130 -5.75 66.59 -9.34
CA ASP A 130 -5.78 68.00 -9.76
C ASP A 130 -5.33 68.23 -11.21
N ASP A 131 -4.66 67.26 -11.83
CA ASP A 131 -4.12 67.31 -13.21
C ASP A 131 -4.98 66.55 -14.23
N TRP A 132 -6.23 66.20 -13.89
CA TRP A 132 -7.15 65.48 -14.79
C TRP A 132 -7.94 66.40 -15.72
N ASP A 133 -7.83 66.21 -17.03
CA ASP A 133 -8.49 67.00 -18.08
C ASP A 133 -9.70 66.27 -18.68
N GLU A 134 -10.91 66.75 -18.38
CA GLU A 134 -12.17 66.12 -18.83
C GLU A 134 -12.41 66.20 -20.36
N GLU A 135 -11.77 67.15 -21.06
CA GLU A 135 -11.96 67.32 -22.52
C GLU A 135 -11.12 66.32 -23.33
N MET A 136 -9.96 65.90 -22.79
CA MET A 136 -9.05 64.95 -23.43
C MET A 136 -9.18 63.52 -22.89
N ASP A 137 -9.41 63.35 -21.58
CA ASP A 137 -9.42 62.03 -20.90
C ASP A 137 -10.83 61.53 -20.52
N GLY A 138 -11.85 62.39 -20.60
CA GLY A 138 -13.26 62.06 -20.29
C GLY A 138 -13.68 62.30 -18.83
N GLU A 139 -14.94 61.93 -18.50
CA GLU A 139 -15.47 62.03 -17.13
C GLU A 139 -14.68 61.08 -16.19
N TRP A 140 -14.16 61.64 -15.09
CA TRP A 140 -13.38 60.86 -14.11
C TRP A 140 -14.30 59.95 -13.29
N GLU A 141 -14.01 58.64 -13.31
CA GLU A 141 -14.70 57.65 -12.46
C GLU A 141 -13.76 57.18 -11.32
N PRO A 142 -14.22 57.16 -10.07
CA PRO A 142 -13.42 56.69 -8.94
C PRO A 142 -13.09 55.18 -9.07
N PRO A 143 -11.92 54.74 -8.58
CA PRO A 143 -11.56 53.33 -8.58
C PRO A 143 -12.57 52.50 -7.78
N MET A 144 -12.94 51.34 -8.31
CA MET A 144 -13.84 50.39 -7.66
C MET A 144 -13.08 49.60 -6.59
N ILE A 145 -13.52 49.68 -5.33
CA ILE A 145 -12.97 48.93 -4.19
C ILE A 145 -13.91 47.79 -3.79
N PRO A 146 -13.38 46.68 -3.23
CA PRO A 146 -14.21 45.58 -2.75
C PRO A 146 -15.14 46.10 -1.64
N ASN A 147 -16.44 45.86 -1.81
CA ASN A 147 -17.46 46.34 -0.89
C ASN A 147 -17.39 45.57 0.44
N PRO A 148 -17.10 46.23 1.57
CA PRO A 148 -17.04 45.56 2.88
C PRO A 148 -18.38 44.95 3.31
N GLU A 149 -19.48 45.39 2.71
CA GLU A 149 -20.83 44.91 2.99
C GLU A 149 -21.27 43.77 2.04
N TYR A 150 -20.45 43.38 1.07
CA TYR A 150 -20.73 42.22 0.20
C TYR A 150 -20.60 40.93 1.00
N LYS A 151 -21.72 40.20 1.14
CA LYS A 151 -21.80 38.97 1.95
C LYS A 151 -21.76 37.69 1.11
N GLY A 152 -21.45 37.79 -0.19
CA GLY A 152 -21.38 36.65 -1.12
C GLY A 152 -22.76 36.12 -1.53
N GLU A 153 -22.78 34.99 -2.25
CA GLU A 153 -24.03 34.33 -2.66
C GLU A 153 -24.82 33.86 -1.43
N TRP A 154 -26.04 34.38 -1.28
CA TRP A 154 -26.92 34.00 -0.18
C TRP A 154 -27.27 32.51 -0.25
N ARG A 155 -27.10 31.80 0.88
CA ARG A 155 -27.62 30.45 1.09
C ARG A 155 -28.52 30.45 2.32
N PRO A 156 -29.70 29.81 2.25
CA PRO A 156 -30.61 29.70 3.40
C PRO A 156 -29.92 28.98 4.56
N LYS A 157 -30.32 29.31 5.80
CA LYS A 157 -29.86 28.58 6.99
C LYS A 157 -30.25 27.11 6.89
N GLN A 158 -29.36 26.24 7.36
CA GLN A 158 -29.64 24.81 7.44
C GLN A 158 -30.33 24.49 8.77
N ILE A 159 -31.55 23.93 8.70
CA ILE A 159 -32.30 23.42 9.84
C ILE A 159 -32.27 21.90 9.86
N ASP A 160 -32.42 21.31 11.04
CA ASP A 160 -32.55 19.86 11.18
C ASP A 160 -33.83 19.40 10.49
N ASN A 161 -33.72 18.40 9.63
CA ASN A 161 -34.84 17.92 8.85
C ASN A 161 -35.79 17.08 9.72
N PRO A 162 -37.03 17.54 9.99
CA PRO A 162 -37.98 16.78 10.80
C PRO A 162 -38.41 15.45 10.16
N ASN A 163 -38.20 15.28 8.84
CA ASN A 163 -38.49 14.06 8.10
C ASN A 163 -37.25 13.15 7.91
N TYR A 164 -36.12 13.46 8.56
CA TYR A 164 -34.92 12.63 8.47
C TYR A 164 -35.17 11.25 9.05
N LYS A 165 -35.17 10.23 8.19
CA LYS A 165 -35.38 8.83 8.59
C LYS A 165 -34.06 8.07 8.83
N GLY A 166 -32.92 8.73 8.65
CA GLY A 166 -31.59 8.12 8.69
C GLY A 166 -31.02 7.87 7.30
N VAL A 167 -29.73 7.50 7.22
CA VAL A 167 -29.16 7.00 5.97
C VAL A 167 -29.84 5.68 5.63
N TRP A 168 -30.44 5.59 4.44
CA TRP A 168 -31.10 4.36 3.99
C TRP A 168 -30.07 3.22 3.89
N VAL A 169 -30.24 2.18 4.72
CA VAL A 169 -29.45 0.96 4.64
C VAL A 169 -30.22 -0.05 3.82
N HIS A 170 -29.62 -0.50 2.73
CA HIS A 170 -30.22 -1.49 1.86
C HIS A 170 -30.39 -2.82 2.62
N PRO A 171 -31.60 -3.42 2.64
CA PRO A 171 -31.82 -4.65 3.40
C PRO A 171 -30.97 -5.79 2.82
N GLU A 172 -30.48 -6.62 3.72
CA GLU A 172 -29.72 -7.84 3.43
C GLU A 172 -30.65 -9.04 3.62
N ILE A 173 -30.70 -9.93 2.63
CA ILE A 173 -31.49 -11.16 2.63
C ILE A 173 -30.54 -12.36 2.57
N ASP A 174 -31.01 -13.51 3.03
CA ASP A 174 -30.28 -14.77 2.91
C ASP A 174 -30.05 -15.09 1.43
N ASN A 175 -28.81 -15.44 1.08
CA ASN A 175 -28.44 -15.76 -0.28
C ASN A 175 -28.98 -17.16 -0.66
N PRO A 176 -29.88 -17.27 -1.65
CA PRO A 176 -30.42 -18.57 -2.07
C PRO A 176 -29.35 -19.49 -2.67
N GLU A 177 -28.23 -18.95 -3.17
CA GLU A 177 -27.11 -19.71 -3.72
C GLU A 177 -26.15 -20.22 -2.63
N TYR A 178 -26.27 -19.75 -1.38
CA TYR A 178 -25.45 -20.23 -0.29
C TYR A 178 -25.92 -21.62 0.16
N THR A 179 -25.02 -22.60 0.06
CA THR A 179 -25.22 -23.94 0.63
C THR A 179 -24.04 -24.26 1.53
N PRO A 180 -24.26 -24.56 2.83
CA PRO A 180 -23.18 -24.92 3.73
C PRO A 180 -22.57 -26.25 3.29
N ASP A 181 -21.24 -26.32 3.30
CA ASP A 181 -20.48 -27.52 2.99
C ASP A 181 -19.59 -27.86 4.18
N SER A 182 -19.85 -28.99 4.83
CA SER A 182 -19.06 -29.44 6.00
C SER A 182 -17.82 -30.25 5.62
N SER A 183 -17.53 -30.38 4.33
CA SER A 183 -16.47 -31.25 3.78
C SER A 183 -15.35 -30.48 3.10
N ILE A 184 -15.27 -29.16 3.28
CA ILE A 184 -14.25 -28.30 2.68
C ILE A 184 -12.82 -28.74 3.07
N TYR A 185 -12.62 -29.18 4.31
CA TYR A 185 -11.32 -29.66 4.80
C TYR A 185 -10.86 -30.98 4.19
N LYS A 186 -11.77 -31.73 3.55
CA LYS A 186 -11.55 -33.11 3.15
C LYS A 186 -10.97 -33.18 1.74
N PHE A 187 -9.83 -33.85 1.62
CA PHE A 187 -9.20 -34.17 0.35
C PHE A 187 -9.24 -35.68 0.09
N ASP A 188 -9.32 -36.09 -1.18
CA ASP A 188 -9.48 -37.50 -1.55
C ASP A 188 -8.20 -38.32 -1.31
N SER A 189 -7.07 -37.88 -1.84
CA SER A 189 -5.78 -38.58 -1.70
C SER A 189 -4.60 -37.64 -1.92
N ILE A 190 -3.84 -37.37 -0.87
CA ILE A 190 -2.57 -36.64 -0.95
C ILE A 190 -1.44 -37.67 -0.90
N GLY A 191 -0.73 -37.83 -2.02
CA GLY A 191 0.38 -38.80 -2.15
C GLY A 191 1.69 -38.21 -2.64
N VAL A 192 1.72 -36.91 -2.94
CA VAL A 192 2.90 -36.22 -3.49
C VAL A 192 3.08 -34.91 -2.74
N LEU A 193 4.29 -34.70 -2.21
CA LEU A 193 4.79 -33.40 -1.82
C LEU A 193 5.72 -32.93 -2.94
N GLY A 194 5.51 -31.73 -3.46
CA GLY A 194 6.41 -31.14 -4.44
C GLY A 194 6.74 -29.70 -4.11
N LEU A 195 7.95 -29.32 -4.48
CA LEU A 195 8.50 -27.98 -4.36
C LEU A 195 8.68 -27.46 -5.77
N ASP A 196 7.81 -26.53 -6.16
CA ASP A 196 7.87 -25.86 -7.46
C ASP A 196 7.79 -24.37 -7.23
N LEU A 197 8.93 -23.69 -7.40
CA LEU A 197 9.13 -22.32 -6.96
C LEU A 197 10.18 -21.63 -7.84
N TRP A 198 10.08 -20.32 -7.91
CA TRP A 198 11.02 -19.46 -8.62
C TRP A 198 11.89 -18.70 -7.62
N GLN A 199 13.20 -18.68 -7.83
CA GLN A 199 14.13 -17.90 -7.02
C GLN A 199 15.02 -17.04 -7.89
N VAL A 200 15.17 -15.76 -7.52
CA VAL A 200 16.15 -14.86 -8.14
C VAL A 200 17.54 -15.11 -7.54
N LYS A 201 17.66 -14.98 -6.21
CA LYS A 201 18.85 -15.37 -5.45
C LYS A 201 18.61 -16.75 -4.86
N SER A 202 19.43 -17.72 -5.24
CA SER A 202 19.41 -19.07 -4.65
C SER A 202 20.10 -19.08 -3.29
N GLY A 203 19.87 -20.16 -2.53
CA GLY A 203 20.49 -20.37 -1.21
C GLY A 203 19.52 -20.87 -0.14
N THR A 204 18.22 -20.88 -0.41
CA THR A 204 17.23 -21.43 0.52
C THR A 204 17.40 -22.94 0.65
N ILE A 205 17.43 -23.41 1.90
CA ILE A 205 17.48 -24.82 2.26
C ILE A 205 16.13 -25.17 2.87
N PHE A 206 15.51 -26.24 2.36
CA PHE A 206 14.32 -26.82 2.95
C PHE A 206 14.66 -28.17 3.57
N ASP A 207 14.24 -28.39 4.81
CA ASP A 207 14.45 -29.65 5.52
C ASP A 207 13.26 -29.93 6.46
N ASN A 208 13.24 -31.14 7.04
CA ASN A 208 12.33 -31.57 8.11
C ASN A 208 10.85 -31.59 7.70
N PHE A 209 10.57 -31.98 6.46
CA PHE A 209 9.20 -32.21 6.00
C PHE A 209 8.49 -33.29 6.82
N LEU A 210 7.37 -32.93 7.45
CA LEU A 210 6.51 -33.84 8.19
C LEU A 210 5.05 -33.62 7.79
N ILE A 211 4.36 -34.71 7.46
CA ILE A 211 2.91 -34.76 7.29
C ILE A 211 2.38 -35.81 8.27
N THR A 212 1.55 -35.39 9.22
CA THR A 212 1.00 -36.24 10.28
C THR A 212 -0.43 -35.81 10.61
N ASP A 213 -1.18 -36.69 11.26
CA ASP A 213 -2.54 -36.44 11.75
C ASP A 213 -2.59 -36.06 13.24
N ASP A 214 -1.46 -36.13 13.95
CA ASP A 214 -1.36 -35.76 15.37
C ASP A 214 -0.58 -34.46 15.58
N VAL A 215 -1.27 -33.46 16.15
CA VAL A 215 -0.72 -32.12 16.40
C VAL A 215 0.43 -32.15 17.40
N LYS A 216 0.36 -33.03 18.41
CA LYS A 216 1.41 -33.13 19.44
C LYS A 216 2.70 -33.68 18.87
N THR A 217 2.61 -34.74 18.07
CA THR A 217 3.74 -35.32 17.35
C THR A 217 4.42 -34.29 16.45
N ALA A 218 3.64 -33.44 15.77
CA ALA A 218 4.19 -32.35 14.96
C ALA A 218 4.95 -31.31 15.80
N GLU A 219 4.40 -30.91 16.95
CA GLU A 219 5.01 -29.92 17.85
C GLU A 219 6.29 -30.47 18.52
N GLU A 220 6.26 -31.73 18.96
CA GLU A 220 7.42 -32.45 19.49
C GLU A 220 8.53 -32.55 18.43
N PHE A 221 8.20 -32.99 17.21
CA PHE A 221 9.16 -33.07 16.11
C PHE A 221 9.76 -31.70 15.76
N GLY A 222 8.95 -30.64 15.73
CA GLY A 222 9.43 -29.26 15.53
C GLY A 222 10.38 -28.79 16.63
N THR A 223 10.15 -29.21 17.87
CA THR A 223 11.02 -28.88 19.01
C THR A 223 12.34 -29.66 18.95
N GLU A 224 12.28 -30.95 18.58
CA GLU A 224 13.46 -31.82 18.46
C GLU A 224 14.35 -31.47 17.26
N THR A 225 13.78 -30.90 16.19
CA THR A 225 14.49 -30.54 14.96
C THR A 225 14.90 -29.05 14.97
N TRP A 226 14.00 -28.17 14.53
CA TRP A 226 14.23 -26.72 14.46
C TRP A 226 14.60 -26.15 15.84
N GLY A 227 13.87 -26.54 16.89
CA GLY A 227 14.11 -26.06 18.25
C GLY A 227 15.51 -26.38 18.79
N ALA A 228 16.09 -27.52 18.39
CA ALA A 228 17.47 -27.88 18.72
C ALA A 228 18.52 -27.16 17.85
N THR A 229 18.14 -26.76 16.63
CA THR A 229 19.06 -26.19 15.63
C THR A 229 19.18 -24.67 15.74
N LYS A 230 18.11 -23.95 16.12
CA LYS A 230 18.06 -22.48 16.13
C LYS A 230 19.15 -21.81 16.98
N GLU A 231 19.46 -22.35 18.16
CA GLU A 231 20.43 -21.75 19.08
C GLU A 231 21.88 -21.98 18.62
N PRO A 232 22.30 -23.20 18.25
CA PRO A 232 23.60 -23.42 17.61
C PRO A 232 23.78 -22.63 16.31
N GLU A 233 22.75 -22.58 15.46
CA GLU A 233 22.77 -21.85 14.19
C GLU A 233 23.04 -20.36 14.45
N LYS A 234 22.28 -19.74 15.36
CA LYS A 234 22.48 -18.34 15.74
C LYS A 234 23.87 -18.06 16.25
N LYS A 235 24.39 -18.92 17.15
CA LYS A 235 25.75 -18.77 17.69
C LYS A 235 26.83 -18.92 16.61
N MET A 236 26.61 -19.76 15.61
CA MET A 236 27.54 -19.92 14.51
C MET A 236 27.51 -18.70 13.59
N LYS A 237 26.32 -18.18 13.30
CA LYS A 237 26.13 -16.96 12.51
C LYS A 237 26.77 -15.74 13.16
N GLU A 238 26.52 -15.51 14.44
CA GLU A 238 27.11 -14.39 15.19
C GLU A 238 28.65 -14.43 15.17
N LYS A 239 29.24 -15.64 15.25
CA LYS A 239 30.70 -15.79 15.14
C LYS A 239 31.22 -15.48 13.74
N GLN A 240 30.52 -15.94 12.71
CA GLN A 240 30.89 -15.68 11.32
C GLN A 240 30.79 -14.18 11.00
N GLU A 241 29.73 -13.51 11.45
CA GLU A 241 29.57 -12.07 11.30
C GLU A 241 30.66 -11.28 12.04
N GLU A 242 31.06 -11.71 13.25
CA GLU A 242 32.17 -11.09 13.98
C GLU A 242 33.52 -11.26 13.26
N GLU A 243 33.78 -12.46 12.71
CA GLU A 243 34.99 -12.75 11.94
C GLU A 243 35.03 -11.96 10.62
N GLU A 244 33.91 -11.91 9.88
CA GLU A 244 33.78 -11.15 8.63
C GLU A 244 33.93 -9.66 8.88
N ARG A 245 33.35 -9.15 9.96
CA ARG A 245 33.51 -7.75 10.36
C ARG A 245 34.97 -7.41 10.68
N LYS A 246 35.68 -8.25 11.43
CA LYS A 246 37.10 -8.06 11.72
C LYS A 246 37.95 -8.10 10.45
N GLN A 247 37.69 -9.03 9.54
CA GLN A 247 38.38 -9.10 8.24
C GLN A 247 38.12 -7.86 7.40
N THR A 248 36.88 -7.38 7.35
CA THR A 248 36.53 -6.15 6.61
C THR A 248 37.19 -4.92 7.22
N GLU A 249 37.26 -4.83 8.55
CA GLU A 249 37.95 -3.74 9.26
C GLU A 249 39.47 -3.79 9.00
N GLU A 250 40.10 -4.97 9.00
CA GLU A 250 41.52 -5.15 8.65
C GLU A 250 41.83 -4.88 7.16
N GLU A 251 40.92 -5.23 6.24
CA GLU A 251 41.09 -4.92 4.82
C GLU A 251 40.94 -3.42 4.56
N LYS A 252 40.01 -2.74 5.24
CA LYS A 252 39.89 -1.28 5.17
C LYS A 252 41.13 -0.59 5.73
N SER A 253 41.63 -1.01 6.89
CA SER A 253 42.82 -0.39 7.48
C SER A 253 44.06 -0.56 6.59
N LYS A 254 44.22 -1.71 5.94
CA LYS A 254 45.33 -1.92 4.98
C LYS A 254 45.17 -1.07 3.73
N LYS A 255 43.94 -0.87 3.26
CA LYS A 255 43.68 -0.04 2.09
C LYS A 255 43.88 1.45 2.39
N ASP A 256 43.53 1.90 3.59
CA ASP A 256 43.80 3.26 4.06
C ASP A 256 45.32 3.48 4.28
N GLU A 257 46.06 2.47 4.77
CA GLU A 257 47.54 2.51 4.86
C GLU A 257 48.24 2.50 3.49
N ASP A 258 47.71 1.77 2.50
CA ASP A 258 48.25 1.75 1.13
C ASP A 258 47.93 3.05 0.34
N ASP A 259 46.84 3.78 0.65
CA ASP A 259 46.53 5.09 0.05
C ASP A 259 47.35 6.25 0.68
N ASP A 260 47.83 6.10 1.93
CA ASP A 260 48.70 7.09 2.60
C ASP A 260 50.20 6.94 2.22
N ASP A 261 50.62 5.80 1.66
CA ASP A 261 52.02 5.53 1.24
C ASP A 261 52.32 5.93 -0.23
N ASP A 262 51.32 6.39 -1.01
CA ASP A 262 51.49 6.89 -2.39
C ASP A 262 51.64 8.43 -2.46
N ASP A 263 51.71 9.11 -1.31
CA ASP A 263 51.81 10.59 -1.19
C ASP A 263 53.19 11.08 -0.68
N ASP A 264 54.25 10.27 -0.80
CA ASP A 264 55.63 10.67 -0.45
C ASP A 264 56.68 10.28 -1.50
N GLU A 265 56.62 10.85 -2.71
CA GLU A 265 57.84 11.22 -3.48
C GLU A 265 57.58 12.42 -4.44
N GLY A 266 58.02 13.63 -4.04
CA GLY A 266 58.57 14.63 -4.97
C GLY A 266 58.08 16.09 -4.86
N GLU A 267 58.69 16.87 -3.96
CA GLU A 267 58.80 18.34 -4.09
C GLU A 267 59.76 18.74 -5.24
N ASP A 268 59.44 19.85 -5.94
CA ASP A 268 60.30 20.86 -6.61
C ASP A 268 59.53 21.43 -7.83
N GLU A 269 59.23 22.71 -8.05
CA GLU A 269 59.79 23.99 -7.58
C GLU A 269 58.73 25.11 -7.75
N GLU A 270 58.99 26.20 -7.02
CA GLU A 270 58.26 27.44 -6.80
C GLU A 270 57.93 28.29 -8.06
N GLU A 271 56.83 29.07 -8.01
CA GLU A 271 56.89 30.55 -8.05
C GLU A 271 55.50 31.16 -7.74
N GLU A 272 55.41 31.74 -6.52
CA GLU A 272 54.91 33.09 -6.17
C GLU A 272 54.54 34.03 -7.34
N GLU A 273 53.59 34.99 -7.32
CA GLU A 273 52.66 35.60 -6.37
C GLU A 273 51.54 36.26 -7.21
N GLY A 274 50.42 36.64 -6.58
CA GLY A 274 49.70 37.84 -7.04
C GLY A 274 48.18 37.81 -6.89
N GLU A 275 47.72 38.06 -5.68
CA GLU A 275 46.33 38.25 -5.24
C GLU A 275 45.55 39.32 -6.03
N GLY A 276 44.22 39.19 -6.03
CA GLY A 276 43.30 40.24 -6.47
C GLY A 276 41.86 39.78 -6.59
N GLU A 277 41.22 39.56 -5.44
CA GLU A 277 39.77 39.39 -5.26
C GLU A 277 38.96 40.55 -5.89
N GLU A 278 37.78 40.28 -6.46
CA GLU A 278 36.49 40.48 -5.77
C GLU A 278 35.28 40.20 -6.69
N GLU A 279 34.32 39.50 -6.08
CA GLU A 279 32.86 39.45 -6.21
C GLU A 279 32.16 40.08 -7.44
N ASP A 280 31.19 39.38 -8.05
CA ASP A 280 29.80 39.27 -7.54
C ASP A 280 28.85 38.79 -8.65
N THR A 281 27.74 38.19 -8.21
CA THR A 281 26.40 38.14 -8.82
C THR A 281 26.10 37.26 -10.05
N THR A 282 25.13 36.35 -9.81
CA THR A 282 23.93 36.03 -10.64
C THR A 282 24.17 35.43 -12.03
N GLU A 283 23.38 34.52 -12.58
CA GLU A 283 21.97 34.19 -12.45
C GLU A 283 21.78 32.84 -13.17
N GLU A 284 20.76 32.06 -12.78
CA GLU A 284 20.27 30.94 -13.58
C GLU A 284 19.81 31.43 -14.98
N PRO A 285 19.69 30.52 -15.95
CA PRO A 285 18.36 30.42 -16.53
C PRO A 285 17.82 28.99 -16.63
N SER A 286 16.50 28.99 -16.48
CA SER A 286 15.48 27.97 -16.57
C SER A 286 15.47 27.14 -17.88
N PRO A 287 14.72 26.02 -17.90
CA PRO A 287 14.72 25.06 -18.99
C PRO A 287 13.77 25.49 -20.11
N THR A 288 14.19 25.28 -21.35
CA THR A 288 13.31 25.32 -22.52
C THR A 288 12.68 23.95 -22.74
N GLU A 289 11.35 23.91 -22.62
CA GLU A 289 10.46 22.99 -23.31
C GLU A 289 10.76 23.03 -24.82
N ASP A 290 10.73 21.88 -25.50
CA ASP A 290 9.90 21.70 -26.70
C ASP A 290 10.01 20.29 -27.32
N GLU A 291 8.82 19.81 -27.70
CA GLU A 291 8.49 18.89 -28.79
C GLU A 291 8.59 17.36 -28.59
N GLU A 292 7.40 16.84 -28.21
CA GLU A 292 6.69 15.69 -28.76
C GLU A 292 7.28 15.05 -30.04
N ASP A 293 7.54 13.74 -29.96
CA ASP A 293 7.56 12.88 -31.15
C ASP A 293 6.82 11.56 -30.81
N GLU A 294 5.52 11.53 -31.11
CA GLU A 294 4.68 10.33 -31.10
C GLU A 294 5.08 9.39 -32.26
N LEU A 295 5.78 8.30 -31.93
CA LEU A 295 5.96 7.17 -32.85
C LEU A 295 4.92 6.09 -32.56
N SER A 296 3.86 6.09 -33.36
CA SER A 296 2.86 5.01 -33.46
C SER A 296 3.43 3.73 -34.10
N PRO A 297 3.18 2.53 -33.53
CA PRO A 297 3.49 1.26 -34.20
C PRO A 297 2.46 0.94 -35.29
N LYS A 298 2.93 0.78 -36.52
CA LYS A 298 2.13 0.31 -37.66
C LYS A 298 1.78 -1.17 -37.52
N ASP A 299 0.49 -1.45 -37.68
CA ASP A 299 -0.09 -2.75 -37.96
C ASP A 299 0.63 -3.48 -39.11
N VAL A 300 0.98 -4.75 -38.88
CA VAL A 300 1.23 -5.72 -39.94
C VAL A 300 0.31 -6.90 -39.71
N LYS A 301 -0.75 -6.99 -40.53
CA LYS A 301 -1.57 -8.18 -40.75
C LYS A 301 -1.36 -8.67 -42.18
N ASP A 302 -1.14 -9.99 -42.26
CA ASP A 302 -1.46 -10.96 -43.33
C ASP A 302 -1.05 -10.66 -44.79
N GLU A 303 -0.20 -11.51 -45.37
CA GLU A 303 -0.65 -12.68 -46.16
C GLU A 303 0.56 -13.50 -46.69
N LEU A 304 0.32 -14.82 -46.84
CA LEU A 304 1.11 -15.94 -47.41
C LEU A 304 2.04 -16.73 -46.49
#